data_AF-A0ABD3Q792-F1
#
_entry.id   AF-A0ABD3Q792-F1
#
_cell.length_a   1.000
_cell.length_b   1.000
_cell.length_c   1.000
_cell.angle_alpha   90.00
_cell.angle_beta   90.00
_cell.angle_gamma   90.00
#
_symmetry.space_group_name_H-M   'P 1'
#
loop_
_entity.id
_entity.type
_entity.pdbx_description
1 polymer ?
#
loop_
_entity_poly.entity_id
_entity_poly.type
_entity_poly.pdbx_seq_one_letter_code
_entity_poly.pdbx_strand_id
1 'polypeptide(L)'
;MPLPPRLSPQDIASLLKQADEEASSAESDLHYAQQLLRDSGLTVQKSVLDASRFGHDLCAPSNNGGAPQPMYKELALAAVHARQQFNPLRGSLSAYPLVLYTTGGHSNVDHIVHQNPDGTTHKLSEYKRRMKQRIRKSQTEERGGDRWDLPRIPGGRRRRIQRDVDAPAAPPEPPHTGYVIYVSQMTTKLRHDNPKRHHDQISAIRRIAKMWARLSSEEKEHYVSLATDALAEYKSRLTEYRATGSYSPYTTIARLKNKNGIEIITDRKTGSQGPWVRIPHDRKNELEKELEGYDQVVFPPRPSEMEEEHRRKVEESKERRRRKIKSYKFRYY
;
A
#
# COMPACT_ATOMS: atom_id res chain seq x y z
N MET A 1 18.61 29.43 -7.14
CA MET A 1 17.49 28.83 -7.90
C MET A 1 16.61 29.96 -8.40
N PRO A 2 16.48 30.18 -9.72
CA PRO A 2 15.56 31.18 -10.24
C PRO A 2 14.12 30.77 -9.92
N LEU A 3 13.29 31.74 -9.51
CA LEU A 3 11.86 31.53 -9.28
C LEU A 3 11.18 31.00 -10.55
N PRO A 4 10.17 30.13 -10.43
CA PRO A 4 9.44 29.64 -11.60
C PRO A 4 8.87 30.83 -12.39
N PRO A 5 8.90 30.77 -13.74
CA PRO A 5 8.41 31.85 -14.58
C PRO A 5 6.94 32.12 -14.27
N ARG A 6 6.58 33.40 -14.22
CA ARG A 6 5.18 33.81 -14.03
C ARG A 6 4.35 33.24 -15.19
N LEU A 7 3.24 32.59 -14.85
CA LEU A 7 2.29 32.05 -15.83
C LEU A 7 1.85 33.18 -16.77
N SER A 8 1.77 32.88 -18.06
CA SER A 8 1.28 33.86 -19.02
C SER A 8 -0.22 34.13 -18.79
N PRO A 9 -0.74 35.31 -19.18
CA PRO A 9 -2.17 35.58 -19.10
C PRO A 9 -3.04 34.53 -19.81
N GLN A 10 -2.52 33.91 -20.88
CA GLN A 10 -3.19 32.84 -21.62
C GLN A 10 -3.24 31.54 -20.81
N ASP A 11 -2.17 31.20 -20.10
CA ASP A 11 -2.13 30.03 -19.22
C ASP A 11 -3.14 30.20 -18.07
N ILE A 12 -3.19 31.39 -17.47
CA ILE A 12 -4.16 31.71 -16.41
C ILE A 12 -5.60 31.58 -16.93
N ALA A 13 -5.90 32.13 -18.10
CA ALA A 13 -7.22 32.02 -18.71
C ALA A 13 -7.61 30.56 -19.03
N SER A 14 -6.65 29.75 -19.48
CA SER A 14 -6.88 28.33 -19.75
C SER A 14 -7.17 27.53 -18.47
N LEU A 15 -6.45 27.83 -17.38
CA LEU A 15 -6.66 27.19 -16.08
C LEU A 15 -8.02 27.56 -15.47
N LEU A 16 -8.43 28.83 -15.60
CA LEU A 16 -9.75 29.28 -15.15
C LEU A 16 -10.86 28.58 -15.94
N LYS A 17 -10.73 28.51 -17.27
CA LYS A 17 -11.70 27.78 -18.10
C LYS A 17 -11.78 26.30 -17.73
N GLN A 18 -10.65 25.67 -17.45
CA GLN A 18 -10.62 24.27 -16.99
C GLN A 18 -11.32 24.13 -15.62
N ALA A 19 -11.10 25.06 -14.69
CA ALA A 19 -11.77 25.05 -13.39
C ALA A 19 -13.30 25.20 -13.54
N ASP A 20 -13.77 26.08 -14.42
CA ASP A 20 -15.20 26.28 -14.71
C ASP A 20 -15.84 25.05 -15.35
N GLU A 21 -15.14 24.39 -16.28
CA GLU A 21 -15.56 23.13 -16.89
C GLU A 21 -15.64 22.00 -15.85
N GLU A 22 -14.66 21.92 -14.93
CA GLU A 22 -14.65 20.95 -13.84
C GLU A 22 -15.79 21.20 -12.84
N ALA A 23 -16.08 22.46 -12.50
CA ALA A 23 -17.19 22.86 -11.64
C ALA A 23 -18.54 22.49 -12.26
N SER A 24 -18.76 22.85 -13.53
CA SER A 24 -19.99 22.50 -14.28
C SER A 24 -20.20 20.98 -14.36
N SER A 25 -19.10 20.24 -14.55
CA SER A 25 -19.13 18.78 -14.54
C SER A 25 -19.45 18.22 -13.15
N ALA A 26 -18.99 18.85 -12.07
CA ALA A 26 -19.27 18.44 -10.69
C ALA A 26 -20.73 18.70 -10.30
N GLU A 27 -21.32 19.81 -10.74
CA GLU A 27 -22.73 20.12 -10.52
C GLU A 27 -23.66 19.13 -11.24
N SER A 28 -23.36 18.80 -12.50
CA SER A 28 -24.11 17.81 -13.26
C SER A 28 -24.10 16.44 -12.58
N ASP A 29 -22.95 16.06 -12.06
CA ASP A 29 -22.72 14.85 -11.29
C ASP A 29 -23.53 14.84 -9.98
N LEU A 30 -23.55 15.96 -9.25
CA LEU A 30 -24.34 16.14 -8.02
C LEU A 30 -25.83 15.98 -8.31
N HIS A 31 -26.34 16.66 -9.34
CA HIS A 31 -27.75 16.57 -9.76
C HIS A 31 -28.13 15.12 -10.10
N TYR A 32 -27.27 14.42 -10.81
CA TYR A 32 -27.46 13.00 -11.11
C TYR A 32 -27.50 12.12 -9.85
N ALA A 33 -26.62 12.37 -8.87
CA ALA A 33 -26.62 11.63 -7.61
C ALA A 33 -27.90 11.89 -6.79
N GLN A 34 -28.39 13.14 -6.78
CA GLN A 34 -29.66 13.48 -6.14
C GLN A 34 -30.85 12.76 -6.79
N GLN A 35 -30.85 12.65 -8.11
CA GLN A 35 -31.89 11.93 -8.85
C GLN A 35 -31.89 10.43 -8.49
N LEU A 36 -30.71 9.80 -8.47
CA LEU A 36 -30.57 8.39 -8.05
C LEU A 36 -31.06 8.14 -6.61
N LEU A 37 -30.77 9.07 -5.70
CA LEU A 37 -31.23 8.97 -4.30
C LEU A 37 -32.75 9.03 -4.21
N ARG A 38 -33.39 9.95 -4.95
CA ARG A 38 -34.86 10.03 -5.05
C ARG A 38 -35.47 8.75 -5.62
N ASP A 39 -34.90 8.21 -6.70
CA ASP A 39 -35.38 6.98 -7.34
C ASP A 39 -35.27 5.76 -6.41
N SER A 40 -34.27 5.76 -5.51
CA SER A 40 -34.06 4.69 -4.52
C SER A 40 -34.89 4.81 -3.24
N GLY A 41 -35.74 5.84 -3.12
CA GLY A 41 -36.57 6.09 -1.93
C GLY A 41 -35.79 6.54 -0.69
N LEU A 42 -34.50 6.87 -0.83
CA LEU A 42 -33.66 7.36 0.26
C LEU A 42 -33.82 8.88 0.37
N THR A 43 -34.43 9.36 1.45
CA THR A 43 -34.57 10.80 1.70
C THR A 43 -33.24 11.38 2.15
N VAL A 44 -32.82 12.48 1.51
CA VAL A 44 -31.66 13.27 1.91
C VAL A 44 -32.05 14.08 3.15
N GLN A 45 -32.15 13.43 4.31
CA GLN A 45 -32.07 14.19 5.56
C GLN A 45 -30.64 14.69 5.72
N LYS A 46 -30.55 15.97 6.09
CA LYS A 46 -29.34 16.79 6.18
C LYS A 46 -28.15 16.08 6.84
N SER A 47 -26.99 16.46 6.33
CA SER A 47 -25.63 16.32 6.85
C SER A 47 -24.95 14.93 6.77
N VAL A 48 -24.19 14.74 5.69
CA VAL A 48 -23.00 13.87 5.66
C VAL A 48 -21.86 14.45 6.55
N LEU A 49 -22.13 15.56 7.25
CA LEU A 49 -21.19 16.31 8.09
C LEU A 49 -21.60 16.41 9.57
N ASP A 50 -22.72 15.82 10.02
CA ASP A 50 -22.95 15.70 11.47
C ASP A 50 -22.13 14.54 12.04
N ALA A 51 -21.07 14.90 12.75
CA ALA A 51 -20.26 13.97 13.55
C ALA A 51 -20.99 13.48 14.82
N SER A 52 -22.25 13.84 15.03
CA SER A 52 -23.00 13.61 16.28
C SER A 52 -23.75 12.27 16.34
N ARG A 53 -23.66 11.39 15.33
CA ARG A 53 -24.29 10.05 15.34
C ARG A 53 -23.43 8.90 15.86
N PHE A 54 -22.20 9.16 16.28
CA PHE A 54 -21.36 8.17 16.97
C PHE A 54 -21.20 8.55 18.45
N GLY A 55 -22.28 8.48 19.20
CA GLY A 55 -22.25 8.72 20.64
C GLY A 55 -23.61 8.50 21.26
N HIS A 56 -23.67 7.52 22.16
CA HIS A 56 -24.70 7.22 23.14
C HIS A 56 -25.96 6.42 22.72
N ASP A 57 -26.02 5.26 23.39
CA ASP A 57 -27.18 4.60 23.98
C ASP A 57 -28.18 3.86 23.09
N LEU A 58 -27.91 2.56 22.92
CA LEU A 58 -28.98 1.55 22.84
C LEU A 58 -28.64 0.36 23.77
N CYS A 59 -28.75 0.62 25.07
CA CYS A 59 -28.93 -0.40 26.10
C CYS A 59 -30.28 -0.17 26.77
N ALA A 60 -31.34 -0.87 26.32
CA ALA A 60 -32.47 -1.28 27.15
C ALA A 60 -33.34 -2.31 26.39
N PRO A 61 -33.78 -3.41 27.04
CA PRO A 61 -34.59 -4.45 26.43
C PRO A 61 -36.08 -4.13 26.60
N SER A 62 -36.88 -4.27 25.53
CA SER A 62 -38.33 -4.32 25.62
C SER A 62 -38.78 -5.78 25.53
N ASN A 63 -39.23 -6.30 26.67
CA ASN A 63 -40.03 -7.52 26.78
C ASN A 63 -41.29 -7.39 25.91
N ASN A 64 -41.53 -8.35 25.02
CA ASN A 64 -42.88 -8.78 24.70
C ASN A 64 -42.84 -10.23 24.21
N GLY A 65 -43.44 -11.11 25.02
CA GLY A 65 -43.59 -12.52 24.73
C GLY A 65 -44.55 -12.72 23.56
N GLY A 66 -44.05 -13.38 22.52
CA GLY A 66 -44.83 -13.96 21.44
C GLY A 66 -44.09 -15.17 20.94
N ALA A 67 -44.60 -16.37 21.22
CA ALA A 67 -44.03 -17.61 20.72
C ALA A 67 -43.96 -17.55 19.18
N PRO A 68 -42.80 -17.77 18.55
CA PRO A 68 -42.69 -17.70 17.10
C PRO A 68 -43.40 -18.90 16.47
N GLN A 69 -44.35 -18.59 15.59
CA GLN A 69 -45.06 -19.50 14.69
C GLN A 69 -44.09 -20.49 14.00
N PRO A 70 -44.48 -21.76 13.78
CA PRO A 70 -43.59 -22.84 13.34
C PRO A 70 -42.84 -22.55 12.03
N MET A 71 -43.39 -21.69 11.17
CA MET A 71 -42.77 -21.24 9.91
C MET A 71 -41.47 -20.43 10.12
N TYR A 72 -41.33 -19.72 11.25
CA TYR A 72 -40.15 -18.91 11.55
C TYR A 72 -39.00 -19.74 12.14
N LYS A 73 -39.30 -20.87 12.79
CA LYS A 73 -38.28 -21.81 13.28
C LYS A 73 -37.56 -22.50 12.13
N GLU A 74 -38.29 -22.88 11.09
CA GLU A 74 -37.71 -23.45 9.87
C GLU A 74 -36.86 -22.43 9.10
N LEU A 75 -37.32 -21.18 8.98
CA LEU A 75 -36.53 -20.10 8.37
C LEU A 75 -35.26 -19.78 9.18
N ALA A 76 -35.34 -19.79 10.51
CA ALA A 76 -34.18 -19.58 11.37
C ALA A 76 -33.19 -20.75 11.29
N LEU A 77 -33.67 -21.99 11.25
CA LEU A 77 -32.85 -23.18 11.05
C LEU A 77 -32.22 -23.20 9.65
N ALA A 78 -32.95 -22.82 8.61
CA ALA A 78 -32.43 -22.67 7.25
C ALA A 78 -31.36 -21.57 7.17
N ALA A 79 -31.51 -20.45 7.89
CA ALA A 79 -30.52 -19.39 7.97
C ALA A 79 -29.24 -19.82 8.73
N VAL A 80 -29.37 -20.64 9.78
CA VAL A 80 -28.23 -21.21 10.52
C VAL A 80 -27.51 -22.26 9.67
N HIS A 81 -28.25 -23.12 8.96
CA HIS A 81 -27.70 -24.11 8.05
C HIS A 81 -26.98 -23.45 6.86
N ALA A 82 -27.55 -22.37 6.30
CA ALA A 82 -26.92 -21.56 5.26
C ALA A 82 -25.63 -20.88 5.75
N ARG A 83 -25.59 -20.41 7.01
CA ARG A 83 -24.37 -19.84 7.62
C ARG A 83 -23.29 -20.87 7.90
N GLN A 84 -23.65 -22.10 8.26
CA GLN A 84 -22.70 -23.20 8.49
C GLN A 84 -22.14 -23.76 7.16
N GLN A 85 -22.93 -23.72 6.09
CA GLN A 85 -22.51 -24.11 4.73
C GLN A 85 -21.76 -22.99 3.99
N PHE A 86 -21.92 -21.72 4.39
CA PHE A 86 -21.19 -20.58 3.83
C PHE A 86 -19.78 -20.51 4.41
N ASN A 87 -18.86 -21.26 3.81
CA ASN A 87 -17.42 -21.13 4.04
C ASN A 87 -16.88 -20.04 3.09
N PRO A 88 -16.54 -18.82 3.56
CA PRO A 88 -16.18 -17.68 2.70
C PRO A 88 -14.84 -17.85 1.95
N LEU A 89 -14.19 -19.01 2.06
CA LEU A 89 -12.96 -19.36 1.35
C LEU A 89 -13.10 -20.54 0.38
N ARG A 90 -14.30 -21.13 0.23
CA ARG A 90 -14.59 -22.05 -0.89
C ARG A 90 -15.54 -21.37 -1.85
N GLY A 91 -15.02 -21.05 -3.04
CA GLY A 91 -15.78 -20.41 -4.10
C GLY A 91 -17.09 -21.11 -4.41
N SER A 92 -18.19 -20.42 -4.17
CA SER A 92 -19.36 -20.47 -5.01
C SER A 92 -19.66 -19.05 -5.44
N LEU A 93 -19.68 -18.85 -6.75
CA LEU A 93 -20.30 -17.70 -7.37
C LEU A 93 -21.72 -17.63 -6.81
N SER A 94 -22.04 -16.53 -6.10
CA SER A 94 -23.41 -16.30 -5.65
C SER A 94 -24.35 -16.39 -6.85
N ALA A 95 -25.56 -16.89 -6.64
CA ALA A 95 -26.62 -17.02 -7.62
C ALA A 95 -27.17 -15.67 -8.17
N TYR A 96 -26.39 -14.60 -8.07
CA TYR A 96 -26.42 -13.46 -8.95
C TYR A 96 -25.00 -13.29 -9.49
N PRO A 97 -24.77 -13.40 -10.80
CA PRO A 97 -23.47 -13.11 -11.36
C PRO A 97 -23.27 -11.60 -11.22
N LEU A 98 -22.55 -11.17 -10.18
CA LEU A 98 -21.86 -9.89 -10.22
C LEU A 98 -20.82 -10.02 -11.34
N VAL A 99 -21.25 -9.78 -12.57
CA VAL A 99 -20.38 -9.76 -13.75
C VAL A 99 -19.48 -8.54 -13.59
N LEU A 100 -18.34 -8.74 -12.96
CA LEU A 100 -17.30 -7.73 -12.87
C LEU A 100 -16.69 -7.58 -14.25
N TYR A 101 -17.18 -6.61 -15.03
CA TYR A 101 -16.53 -6.24 -16.28
C TYR A 101 -15.24 -5.48 -15.97
N THR A 102 -14.12 -5.97 -16.50
CA THR A 102 -12.84 -5.27 -16.37
C THR A 102 -12.74 -4.18 -17.43
N THR A 103 -12.19 -3.01 -17.11
CA THR A 103 -12.05 -1.87 -18.06
C THR A 103 -11.07 -2.11 -19.23
N GLY A 104 -10.81 -3.36 -19.62
CA GLY A 104 -9.90 -3.68 -20.73
C GLY A 104 -8.47 -3.16 -20.55
N GLY A 105 -8.03 -2.92 -19.30
CA GLY A 105 -6.69 -2.45 -18.99
C GLY A 105 -6.50 -0.93 -18.91
N HIS A 106 -7.57 -0.13 -18.88
CA HIS A 106 -7.46 1.34 -18.85
C HIS A 106 -7.11 1.93 -17.47
N SER A 107 -7.24 1.17 -16.37
CA SER A 107 -6.69 1.57 -15.07
C SER A 107 -6.29 0.36 -14.24
N ASN A 108 -5.16 0.42 -13.52
CA ASN A 108 -4.74 -0.68 -12.64
C ASN A 108 -5.40 -0.62 -11.25
N VAL A 109 -6.01 0.51 -10.88
CA VAL A 109 -6.54 0.77 -9.54
C VAL A 109 -8.07 0.68 -9.50
N ASP A 110 -8.74 1.06 -10.59
CA ASP A 110 -10.21 1.05 -10.71
C ASP A 110 -10.63 0.25 -11.95
N HIS A 111 -10.16 -1.00 -12.07
CA HIS A 111 -10.50 -1.83 -13.24
C HIS A 111 -11.85 -2.50 -13.14
N ILE A 112 -12.48 -2.51 -11.96
CA ILE A 112 -13.72 -3.24 -11.69
C ILE A 112 -14.91 -2.29 -11.85
N VAL A 113 -15.82 -2.63 -12.76
CA VAL A 113 -17.12 -1.98 -12.92
C VAL A 113 -18.18 -2.88 -12.29
N HIS A 114 -18.89 -2.38 -11.27
CA HIS A 114 -20.00 -3.14 -10.71
C HIS A 114 -21.18 -3.09 -11.67
N GLN A 115 -21.77 -4.25 -11.94
CA GLN A 115 -23.00 -4.39 -12.73
C GLN A 115 -24.15 -4.80 -11.80
N ASN A 116 -25.34 -4.32 -12.12
CA ASN A 116 -26.59 -4.77 -11.53
C ASN A 116 -26.91 -6.19 -12.04
N PRO A 117 -27.81 -6.93 -11.37
CA PRO A 117 -28.28 -8.24 -11.85
C PRO A 117 -28.82 -8.21 -13.28
N ASP A 118 -29.34 -7.07 -13.72
CA ASP A 118 -29.86 -6.83 -15.08
C ASP A 118 -28.76 -6.57 -16.13
N GLY A 119 -27.49 -6.70 -15.76
CA GLY A 119 -26.33 -6.44 -16.64
C GLY A 119 -26.04 -4.96 -16.91
N THR A 120 -26.89 -4.05 -16.43
CA THR A 120 -26.65 -2.60 -16.49
C THR A 120 -25.53 -2.19 -15.54
N THR A 121 -24.74 -1.18 -15.90
CA THR A 121 -23.71 -0.64 -15.00
C THR A 121 -24.35 -0.05 -13.75
N HIS A 122 -23.86 -0.42 -12.57
CA HIS A 122 -24.37 0.10 -11.30
C HIS A 122 -24.02 1.59 -11.18
N LYS A 123 -24.99 2.45 -11.51
CA LYS A 123 -24.84 3.90 -11.69
C LYS A 123 -24.13 4.60 -10.53
N LEU A 124 -24.49 4.28 -9.28
CA LEU A 124 -23.85 4.84 -8.08
C LEU A 124 -22.38 4.40 -7.91
N SER A 125 -22.02 3.22 -8.39
CA SER A 125 -20.64 2.71 -8.28
C SER A 125 -19.75 3.37 -9.32
N GLU A 126 -20.26 3.54 -10.55
CA GLU A 126 -19.60 4.30 -11.61
C GLU A 126 -19.44 5.77 -11.23
N TYR A 127 -20.45 6.36 -10.60
CA TYR A 127 -20.38 7.71 -10.05
C TYR A 127 -19.25 7.85 -9.01
N LYS A 128 -19.23 6.97 -8.00
CA LYS A 128 -18.14 6.92 -7.00
C LYS A 128 -16.77 6.73 -7.67
N ARG A 129 -16.68 5.92 -8.73
CA ARG A 129 -15.45 5.72 -9.52
C ARG A 129 -15.01 7.00 -10.21
N ARG A 130 -15.93 7.69 -10.90
CA ARG A 130 -15.66 8.97 -11.59
C ARG A 130 -15.24 10.07 -10.62
N MET A 131 -15.92 10.19 -9.47
CA MET A 131 -15.56 11.13 -8.42
C MET A 131 -14.15 10.88 -7.87
N LYS A 132 -13.80 9.62 -7.57
CA LYS A 132 -12.43 9.26 -7.17
C LYS A 132 -11.39 9.60 -8.25
N GLN A 133 -11.72 9.43 -9.53
CA GLN A 133 -10.84 9.79 -10.63
C GLN A 133 -10.67 11.30 -10.76
N ARG A 134 -11.73 12.09 -10.55
CA ARG A 134 -11.66 13.56 -10.54
C ARG A 134 -10.83 14.07 -9.38
N ILE A 135 -11.08 13.60 -8.15
CA ILE A 135 -10.28 13.97 -6.97
C ILE A 135 -8.79 13.67 -7.21
N ARG A 136 -8.45 12.50 -7.77
CA ARG A 136 -7.05 12.15 -8.10
C ARG A 136 -6.46 12.97 -9.25
N LYS A 137 -7.28 13.57 -10.11
CA LYS A 137 -6.83 14.44 -11.22
C LYS A 137 -6.67 15.88 -10.76
N SER A 138 -7.59 16.40 -9.95
CA SER A 138 -7.58 17.76 -9.42
C SER A 138 -6.51 17.95 -8.33
N GLN A 139 -6.19 16.89 -7.57
CA GLN A 139 -5.01 16.86 -6.73
C GLN A 139 -3.76 16.68 -7.60
N THR A 140 -3.34 17.73 -8.31
CA THR A 140 -2.06 17.77 -9.05
C THR A 140 -0.88 17.40 -8.14
N GLU A 141 -0.98 17.75 -6.85
CA GLU A 141 0.05 17.56 -5.82
C GLU A 141 -0.06 16.23 -5.05
N GLU A 142 -1.25 15.59 -5.00
CA GLU A 142 -1.41 14.24 -4.42
C GLU A 142 -1.47 13.15 -5.49
N ARG A 143 -0.73 13.33 -6.60
CA ARG A 143 -0.39 12.23 -7.49
C ARG A 143 0.57 11.22 -6.83
N GLY A 144 0.40 10.94 -5.53
CA GLY A 144 1.41 10.47 -4.60
C GLY A 144 2.56 11.47 -4.60
N GLY A 145 2.79 12.22 -3.53
CA GLY A 145 3.81 13.28 -3.45
C GLY A 145 5.28 12.80 -3.56
N ASP A 146 5.55 11.82 -4.41
CA ASP A 146 6.85 11.24 -4.74
C ASP A 146 6.83 10.46 -6.07
N ARG A 147 6.09 10.94 -7.07
CA ARG A 147 6.31 10.56 -8.46
C ARG A 147 7.29 11.52 -9.10
N TRP A 148 8.53 11.47 -8.65
CA TRP A 148 9.63 12.02 -9.43
C TRP A 148 9.61 11.40 -10.83
N ASP A 149 9.65 12.28 -11.82
CA ASP A 149 9.38 12.02 -13.22
C ASP A 149 10.43 11.08 -13.83
N LEU A 150 10.06 9.81 -14.00
CA LEU A 150 10.50 9.12 -15.20
C LEU A 150 9.32 9.04 -16.17
N PRO A 151 9.45 9.61 -17.39
CA PRO A 151 8.41 9.48 -18.40
C PRO A 151 8.13 8.00 -18.64
N ARG A 152 6.85 7.68 -18.83
CA ARG A 152 6.41 6.32 -19.15
C ARG A 152 7.14 5.87 -20.41
N ILE A 153 8.07 4.93 -20.28
CA ILE A 153 8.72 4.28 -21.43
C ILE A 153 7.63 3.56 -22.25
N PRO A 154 7.37 3.93 -23.52
CA PRO A 154 6.39 3.26 -24.36
C PRO A 154 6.69 1.76 -24.46
N GLY A 155 5.69 0.90 -24.26
CA GLY A 155 5.86 -0.56 -24.26
C GLY A 155 6.45 -1.17 -22.98
N GLY A 156 6.92 -0.36 -22.02
CA GLY A 156 7.38 -0.82 -20.72
C GLY A 156 6.26 -1.04 -19.71
N ARG A 157 6.36 -2.06 -18.85
CA ARG A 157 5.53 -2.14 -17.65
C ARG A 157 5.92 -1.00 -16.71
N ARG A 158 4.94 -0.27 -16.17
CA ARG A 158 5.16 0.69 -15.08
C ARG A 158 5.83 -0.06 -13.91
N ARG A 159 7.04 0.34 -13.53
CA ARG A 159 7.72 -0.17 -12.33
C ARG A 159 7.25 0.61 -11.11
N ARG A 160 7.21 -0.03 -9.93
CA ARG A 160 7.04 0.67 -8.65
C ARG A 160 8.30 1.53 -8.42
N ILE A 161 8.12 2.81 -8.13
CA ILE A 161 9.22 3.70 -7.75
C ILE A 161 9.79 3.18 -6.43
N GLN A 162 11.11 3.11 -6.33
CA GLN A 162 11.84 2.77 -5.11
C GLN A 162 12.59 4.02 -4.68
N ARG A 163 12.06 4.77 -3.71
CA ARG A 163 12.58 6.10 -3.32
C ARG A 163 14.09 6.11 -3.10
N ASP A 164 14.59 5.17 -2.30
CA ASP A 164 16.02 5.07 -1.99
C ASP A 164 16.93 4.88 -3.22
N VAL A 165 16.41 4.31 -4.32
CA VAL A 165 17.17 4.06 -5.56
C VAL A 165 16.92 5.17 -6.59
N ASP A 166 15.67 5.61 -6.71
CA ASP A 166 15.25 6.56 -7.74
C ASP A 166 15.49 8.02 -7.32
N ALA A 167 15.62 8.31 -6.01
CA ALA A 167 15.85 9.64 -5.45
C ALA A 167 16.81 9.58 -4.23
N PRO A 168 18.10 9.29 -4.42
CA PRO A 168 19.07 9.12 -3.32
C PRO A 168 19.32 10.42 -2.53
N ALA A 169 18.99 11.58 -3.09
CA ALA A 169 19.10 12.87 -2.42
C ALA A 169 17.95 13.15 -1.44
N ALA A 170 16.82 12.46 -1.58
CA ALA A 170 15.69 12.59 -0.67
C ALA A 170 15.98 11.88 0.67
N PRO A 171 15.36 12.32 1.79
CA PRO A 171 15.49 11.60 3.05
C PRO A 171 14.98 10.16 2.90
N PRO A 172 15.71 9.15 3.41
CA PRO A 172 15.30 7.75 3.28
C PRO A 172 13.99 7.49 4.03
N GLU A 173 13.06 6.77 3.40
CA GLU A 173 11.74 6.48 3.99
C GLU A 173 11.87 5.37 5.05
N PRO A 174 11.51 5.64 6.32
CA PRO A 174 11.51 4.61 7.34
C PRO A 174 10.31 3.67 7.16
N PRO A 175 10.38 2.44 7.70
CA PRO A 175 9.29 1.48 7.66
C PRO A 175 8.05 2.00 8.41
N HIS A 176 6.88 1.86 7.78
CA HIS A 176 5.61 2.35 8.35
C HIS A 176 5.09 1.57 9.55
N THR A 177 5.59 0.34 9.77
CA THR A 177 5.10 -0.55 10.84
C THR A 177 6.24 -1.15 11.64
N GLY A 178 6.05 -1.24 12.96
CA GLY A 178 7.02 -1.85 13.88
C GLY A 178 7.37 -3.29 13.52
N TYR A 179 6.39 -4.05 13.01
CA TYR A 179 6.63 -5.42 12.53
C TYR A 179 7.68 -5.49 11.42
N VAL A 180 7.70 -4.54 10.48
CA VAL A 180 8.69 -4.53 9.39
C VAL A 180 10.09 -4.26 9.94
N ILE A 181 10.21 -3.40 10.96
CA ILE A 181 11.49 -3.15 11.65
C ILE A 181 11.98 -4.43 12.31
N TYR A 182 11.12 -5.08 13.10
CA TYR A 182 11.44 -6.34 13.76
C TYR A 182 11.83 -7.44 12.77
N VAL A 183 11.10 -7.58 11.66
CA VAL A 183 11.44 -8.55 10.61
C VAL A 183 12.81 -8.26 10.02
N SER A 184 13.14 -6.99 9.77
CA SER A 184 14.47 -6.61 9.26
C SER A 184 15.57 -6.99 10.25
N GLN A 185 15.43 -6.57 11.51
CA GLN A 185 16.39 -6.83 12.58
C GLN A 185 16.59 -8.35 12.83
N MET A 186 15.50 -9.10 12.97
CA MET A 186 15.55 -10.54 13.22
C MET A 186 16.06 -11.33 12.00
N THR A 187 15.80 -10.86 10.78
CA THR A 187 16.38 -11.46 9.57
C THR A 187 17.89 -11.31 9.55
N THR A 188 18.41 -10.16 9.98
CA THR A 188 19.87 -9.94 10.13
C THR A 188 20.45 -10.92 11.16
N LYS A 189 19.84 -11.02 12.35
CA LYS A 189 20.23 -12.00 13.39
C LYS A 189 20.25 -13.45 12.89
N LEU A 190 19.14 -13.94 12.33
CA LEU A 190 19.05 -15.33 11.86
C LEU A 190 20.10 -15.71 10.81
N ARG A 191 20.53 -14.73 10.00
CA ARG A 191 21.56 -14.92 8.97
C ARG A 191 22.96 -14.86 9.54
N HIS A 192 23.22 -13.95 10.47
CA HIS A 192 24.47 -13.90 11.21
C HIS A 192 24.69 -15.21 11.98
N ASP A 193 23.66 -15.72 12.65
CA ASP A 193 23.71 -16.99 13.39
C ASP A 193 23.90 -18.22 12.48
N ASN A 194 23.48 -18.14 11.20
CA ASN A 194 23.49 -19.27 10.27
C ASN A 194 24.05 -18.86 8.89
N PRO A 195 25.34 -18.50 8.77
CA PRO A 195 25.89 -17.92 7.54
C PRO A 195 25.94 -18.93 6.39
N LYS A 196 26.11 -20.23 6.69
CA LYS A 196 26.25 -21.30 5.68
C LYS A 196 24.92 -21.85 5.16
N ARG A 197 23.79 -21.57 5.83
CA ARG A 197 22.49 -22.14 5.45
C ARG A 197 21.92 -21.37 4.26
N HIS A 198 21.37 -22.09 3.28
CA HIS A 198 20.59 -21.45 2.23
C HIS A 198 19.44 -20.65 2.86
N HIS A 199 19.46 -19.34 2.68
CA HIS A 199 18.42 -18.48 3.22
C HIS A 199 17.20 -18.49 2.30
N ASP A 200 16.17 -19.21 2.72
CA ASP A 200 14.84 -19.04 2.17
C ASP A 200 14.10 -17.93 2.93
N GLN A 201 13.87 -16.81 2.23
CA GLN A 201 13.22 -15.64 2.79
C GLN A 201 11.80 -15.96 3.29
N ILE A 202 11.08 -16.88 2.63
CA ILE A 202 9.71 -17.20 2.99
C ILE A 202 9.68 -17.97 4.32
N SER A 203 10.51 -19.00 4.47
CA SER A 203 10.60 -19.73 5.74
C SER A 203 11.13 -18.86 6.89
N ALA A 204 12.11 -17.98 6.62
CA ALA A 204 12.60 -17.02 7.60
C ALA A 204 11.47 -16.09 8.09
N ILE A 205 10.73 -15.45 7.17
CA ILE A 205 9.61 -14.56 7.51
C ILE A 205 8.53 -15.33 8.30
N ARG A 206 8.19 -16.57 7.91
CA ARG A 206 7.22 -17.39 8.66
C ARG A 206 7.69 -17.68 10.09
N ARG A 207 8.97 -17.98 10.28
CA ARG A 207 9.55 -18.20 11.61
C ARG A 207 9.51 -16.92 12.44
N ILE A 208 9.90 -15.80 11.86
CA ILE A 208 9.87 -14.48 12.53
C ILE A 208 8.44 -14.09 12.89
N ALA A 209 7.46 -14.33 12.02
CA ALA A 209 6.06 -14.06 12.30
C ALA A 209 5.55 -14.83 13.54
N LYS A 210 5.97 -16.10 13.69
CA LYS A 210 5.67 -16.89 14.90
C LYS A 210 6.34 -16.32 16.15
N MET A 211 7.58 -15.83 16.03
CA MET A 211 8.28 -15.18 17.14
C MET A 211 7.60 -13.86 17.52
N TRP A 212 7.26 -13.02 16.55
CA TRP A 212 6.51 -11.78 16.76
C TRP A 212 5.19 -12.04 17.49
N ALA A 213 4.45 -13.07 17.11
CA ALA A 213 3.20 -13.42 17.78
C ALA A 213 3.41 -13.71 19.29
N ARG A 214 4.54 -14.31 19.66
CA ARG A 214 4.90 -14.67 21.05
C ARG A 214 5.48 -13.53 21.87
N LEU A 215 5.90 -12.42 21.25
CA LEU A 215 6.40 -11.27 21.98
C LEU A 215 5.32 -10.69 22.90
N SER A 216 5.75 -10.17 24.03
CA SER A 216 4.92 -9.40 24.97
C SER A 216 4.37 -8.13 24.30
N SER A 217 3.34 -7.53 24.92
CA SER A 217 2.82 -6.23 24.47
C SER A 217 3.89 -5.14 24.56
N GLU A 218 4.70 -5.15 25.62
CA GLU A 218 5.76 -4.17 25.88
C GLU A 218 6.85 -4.21 24.78
N GLU A 219 7.32 -5.40 24.43
CA GLU A 219 8.32 -5.57 23.36
C GLU A 219 7.75 -5.14 21.99
N LYS A 220 6.48 -5.43 21.72
CA LYS A 220 5.82 -4.98 20.48
C LYS A 220 5.68 -3.46 20.44
N GLU A 221 5.33 -2.85 21.57
CA GLU A 221 5.17 -1.40 21.72
C GLU A 221 6.48 -0.65 21.49
N HIS A 222 7.63 -1.23 21.88
CA HIS A 222 8.94 -0.69 21.53
C HIS A 222 9.12 -0.48 20.02
N TYR A 223 8.72 -1.46 19.20
CA TYR A 223 8.82 -1.36 17.75
C TYR A 223 7.74 -0.46 17.14
N VAL A 224 6.53 -0.46 17.72
CA VAL A 224 5.44 0.43 17.27
C VAL A 224 5.83 1.89 17.50
N SER A 225 6.28 2.23 18.71
CA SER A 225 6.75 3.58 19.04
C SER A 225 7.92 4.01 18.16
N LEU A 226 8.88 3.12 17.91
CA LEU A 226 10.01 3.39 17.02
C LEU A 226 9.55 3.70 15.59
N ALA A 227 8.56 2.97 15.06
CA ALA A 227 7.99 3.25 13.75
C ALA A 227 7.25 4.59 13.69
N THR A 228 6.48 4.92 14.74
CA THR A 228 5.72 6.17 14.80
C THR A 228 6.64 7.37 14.93
N ASP A 229 7.66 7.29 15.79
CA ASP A 229 8.67 8.34 16.00
C ASP A 229 9.41 8.62 14.68
N ALA A 230 9.89 7.55 14.03
CA ALA A 230 10.61 7.63 12.77
C ALA A 230 9.76 8.26 11.64
N LEU A 231 8.48 7.88 11.56
CA LEU A 231 7.57 8.40 10.54
C LEU A 231 7.21 9.87 10.78
N ALA A 232 7.09 10.30 12.04
CA ALA A 232 6.90 11.71 12.38
C ALA A 232 8.13 12.54 11.96
N GLU A 233 9.33 12.05 12.30
CA GLU A 233 10.60 12.69 11.94
C GLU A 233 10.78 12.78 10.41
N TYR A 234 10.47 11.70 9.69
CA TYR A 234 10.52 11.65 8.24
C TYR A 234 9.60 12.68 7.58
N LYS A 235 8.37 12.84 8.07
CA LYS A 235 7.44 13.85 7.55
C LYS A 235 7.99 15.27 7.69
N SER A 236 8.58 15.58 8.85
CA SER A 236 9.22 16.89 9.07
C SER A 236 10.38 17.11 8.09
N ARG A 237 11.25 16.12 7.92
CA ARG A 237 12.38 16.17 6.98
C ARG A 237 11.96 16.26 5.53
N LEU A 238 10.89 15.56 5.16
CA LEU A 238 10.39 15.62 3.79
C LEU A 238 9.90 17.03 3.46
N THR A 239 9.27 17.71 4.43
CA THR A 239 8.90 19.12 4.30
C THR A 239 10.14 20.03 4.20
N GLU A 240 11.14 19.82 5.05
CA GLU A 240 12.43 20.54 5.01
C GLU A 240 13.15 20.36 3.66
N TYR A 241 13.23 19.12 3.18
CA TYR A 241 13.81 18.76 1.89
C TYR A 241 13.06 19.39 0.72
N ARG A 242 11.72 19.41 0.77
CA ARG A 242 10.92 20.08 -0.26
C ARG A 242 11.12 21.59 -0.27
N ALA A 243 11.35 22.20 0.89
CA ALA A 243 11.57 23.64 1.01
C ALA A 243 13.00 24.07 0.63
N THR A 244 14.01 23.30 1.03
CA THR A 244 15.42 23.71 0.96
C THR A 244 16.27 22.89 -0.03
N GLY A 245 15.79 21.73 -0.47
CA GLY A 245 16.57 20.75 -1.24
C GLY A 245 17.57 19.94 -0.38
N SER A 246 17.59 20.16 0.94
CA SER A 246 18.46 19.49 1.90
C SER A 246 17.67 19.08 3.15
N TYR A 247 18.20 18.14 3.94
CA TYR A 247 17.53 17.71 5.18
C TYR A 247 18.53 17.45 6.29
N SER A 248 18.10 17.70 7.52
CA SER A 248 18.88 17.41 8.73
C SER A 248 18.93 15.89 8.99
N PRO A 249 20.04 15.31 9.51
CA PRO A 249 20.15 13.87 9.74
C PRO A 249 19.11 13.36 10.78
N TYR A 250 18.77 12.07 10.73
CA TYR A 250 17.89 11.42 11.71
C TYR A 250 18.45 11.47 13.13
N THR A 251 17.58 11.69 14.11
CA THR A 251 17.91 11.72 15.54
C THR A 251 17.28 10.54 16.30
N THR A 252 16.13 10.02 15.83
CA THR A 252 15.46 8.90 16.49
C THR A 252 15.97 7.55 16.01
N ILE A 253 16.16 7.39 14.70
CA ILE A 253 16.40 6.12 14.04
C ILE A 253 17.49 6.25 12.98
N ALA A 254 18.34 5.25 12.83
CA ALA A 254 19.33 5.20 11.76
C ALA A 254 19.35 3.82 11.12
N ARG A 255 19.79 3.76 9.86
CA ARG A 255 20.18 2.50 9.23
C ARG A 255 21.56 2.11 9.73
N LEU A 256 21.66 0.89 10.26
CA LEU A 256 22.92 0.37 10.76
C LEU A 256 23.84 0.05 9.56
N LYS A 257 25.05 0.63 9.57
CA LYS A 257 26.06 0.45 8.52
C LYS A 257 27.02 -0.70 8.88
N ASN A 258 27.65 -1.29 7.87
CA ASN A 258 28.70 -2.29 8.09
C ASN A 258 29.95 -1.64 8.70
N LYS A 259 30.57 -2.32 9.67
CA LYS A 259 31.85 -1.90 10.25
C LYS A 259 33.03 -2.25 9.34
N ASN A 260 32.93 -3.36 8.61
CA ASN A 260 34.02 -3.92 7.81
C ASN A 260 34.34 -3.17 6.51
N GLY A 261 33.81 -1.96 6.29
CA GLY A 261 34.06 -1.17 5.08
C GLY A 261 33.55 -1.78 3.76
N ILE A 262 32.83 -2.91 3.81
CA ILE A 262 32.23 -3.53 2.62
C ILE A 262 31.14 -2.61 2.10
N GLU A 263 31.44 -1.92 1.00
CA GLU A 263 30.50 -1.04 0.30
C GLU A 263 29.27 -1.83 -0.15
N ILE A 264 28.11 -1.26 0.16
CA ILE A 264 26.83 -1.85 -0.14
C ILE A 264 26.56 -1.59 -1.62
N ILE A 265 26.52 -2.64 -2.45
CA ILE A 265 26.04 -2.51 -3.83
C ILE A 265 24.56 -2.10 -3.79
N THR A 266 24.29 -0.81 -3.99
CA THR A 266 22.95 -0.19 -3.96
C THR A 266 22.01 -0.74 -5.03
N ASP A 267 22.55 -1.38 -6.07
CA ASP A 267 21.78 -1.93 -7.20
C ASP A 267 20.98 -3.18 -6.86
N ARG A 268 21.32 -3.87 -5.77
CA ARG A 268 20.56 -5.03 -5.32
C ARG A 268 19.25 -4.54 -4.71
N LYS A 269 18.15 -4.72 -5.46
CA LYS A 269 16.73 -4.60 -5.04
C LYS A 269 16.36 -5.34 -3.74
N THR A 270 17.32 -6.02 -3.13
CA THR A 270 17.22 -6.84 -1.93
C THR A 270 17.51 -6.00 -0.70
N GLY A 271 16.75 -4.93 -0.42
CA GLY A 271 16.71 -4.24 0.87
C GLY A 271 18.05 -4.05 1.60
N SER A 272 19.12 -3.74 0.87
CA SER A 272 20.50 -4.01 1.30
C SER A 272 21.07 -2.96 2.26
N GLN A 273 20.30 -1.96 2.66
CA GLN A 273 20.80 -0.82 3.43
C GLN A 273 20.83 -1.05 4.96
N GLY A 274 20.87 -2.31 5.42
CA GLY A 274 20.89 -2.64 6.85
C GLY A 274 19.55 -2.44 7.56
N PRO A 275 19.38 -3.02 8.76
CA PRO A 275 18.20 -2.82 9.57
C PRO A 275 18.17 -1.41 10.17
N TRP A 276 16.96 -0.93 10.41
CA TRP A 276 16.73 0.31 11.15
C TRP A 276 16.82 0.06 12.65
N VAL A 277 17.55 0.90 13.37
CA VAL A 277 17.81 0.80 14.81
C VAL A 277 17.69 2.19 15.45
N ARG A 278 17.27 2.28 16.72
CA ARG A 278 17.28 3.56 17.45
C ARG A 278 18.71 4.12 17.55
N ILE A 279 18.85 5.44 17.46
CA ILE A 279 20.16 6.09 17.65
C ILE A 279 20.55 6.13 19.14
N PRO A 280 19.70 6.60 20.08
CA PRO A 280 20.06 6.69 21.49
C PRO A 280 20.30 5.29 22.09
N HIS A 281 21.49 5.04 22.62
CA HIS A 281 21.89 3.72 23.12
C HIS A 281 21.05 3.25 24.32
N ASP A 282 20.66 4.17 25.20
CA ASP A 282 19.88 3.85 26.41
C ASP A 282 18.48 3.33 26.09
N ARG A 283 17.94 3.73 24.94
CA ARG A 283 16.61 3.30 24.47
C ARG A 283 16.66 2.05 23.60
N LYS A 284 17.83 1.46 23.34
CA LYS A 284 17.95 0.27 22.49
C LYS A 284 17.48 -0.98 23.23
N ASN A 285 16.73 -1.81 22.53
CA ASN A 285 16.42 -3.15 23.00
C ASN A 285 17.67 -4.06 22.93
N GLU A 286 17.65 -5.21 23.61
CA GLU A 286 18.73 -6.21 23.59
C GLU A 286 19.09 -6.63 22.16
N LEU A 287 18.08 -6.90 21.32
CA LEU A 287 18.30 -7.24 19.91
C LEU A 287 19.04 -6.12 19.16
N GLU A 288 18.71 -4.87 19.43
CA GLU A 288 19.36 -3.73 18.78
C GLU A 288 20.83 -3.60 19.21
N LYS A 289 21.12 -3.84 20.49
CA LYS A 289 22.49 -3.87 21.02
C LYS A 289 23.30 -5.03 20.46
N GLU A 290 22.69 -6.22 20.34
CA GLU A 290 23.32 -7.38 19.70
C GLU A 290 23.70 -7.08 18.24
N LEU A 291 22.78 -6.49 17.47
CA LEU A 291 23.02 -6.14 16.07
C LEU A 291 24.16 -5.13 15.92
N GLU A 292 24.29 -4.18 16.84
CA GLU A 292 25.42 -3.25 16.87
C GLU A 292 26.74 -3.94 17.15
N GLY A 293 26.75 -5.11 17.79
CA GLY A 293 27.92 -5.93 17.98
C GLY A 293 28.42 -6.60 16.70
N TYR A 294 27.56 -6.84 15.71
CA TYR A 294 27.90 -7.61 14.53
C TYR A 294 28.91 -6.91 13.61
N ASP A 295 29.88 -7.69 13.11
CA ASP A 295 30.90 -7.22 12.17
C ASP A 295 30.29 -6.85 10.80
N GLN A 296 29.35 -7.69 10.34
CA GLN A 296 28.62 -7.51 9.10
C GLN A 296 27.12 -7.45 9.33
N VAL A 297 26.52 -6.33 8.92
CA VAL A 297 25.10 -6.01 9.08
C VAL A 297 24.34 -6.23 7.75
N VAL A 298 25.07 -6.56 6.70
CA VAL A 298 24.56 -6.91 5.37
C VAL A 298 24.45 -8.43 5.21
N PHE A 299 23.57 -8.85 4.30
CA PHE A 299 23.49 -10.22 3.82
C PHE A 299 24.90 -10.72 3.43
N PRO A 300 25.44 -11.79 4.05
CA PRO A 300 26.69 -12.36 3.60
C PRO A 300 26.57 -12.72 2.12
N PRO A 301 27.63 -12.55 1.32
CA PRO A 301 27.60 -12.87 -0.09
C PRO A 301 27.13 -14.30 -0.27
N ARG A 302 26.30 -14.52 -1.30
CA ARG A 302 25.84 -15.88 -1.62
C ARG A 302 27.11 -16.71 -1.89
N PRO A 303 27.21 -17.96 -1.39
CA PRO A 303 28.31 -18.86 -1.73
C PRO A 303 28.53 -18.90 -3.25
N SER A 304 29.80 -18.87 -3.68
CA SER A 304 30.19 -18.77 -5.09
C SER A 304 29.49 -19.82 -5.98
N GLU A 305 29.42 -21.06 -5.51
CA GLU A 305 28.75 -22.18 -6.19
C GLU A 305 27.27 -21.87 -6.53
N MET A 306 26.57 -21.16 -5.66
CA MET A 306 25.17 -20.78 -5.89
C MET A 306 25.02 -19.47 -6.70
N GLU A 307 26.06 -18.66 -6.82
CA GLU A 307 26.03 -17.45 -7.66
C GLU A 307 25.95 -17.81 -9.15
N GLU A 308 26.68 -18.83 -9.58
CA GLU A 308 26.65 -19.33 -10.96
C GLU A 308 25.26 -19.87 -11.34
N GLU A 309 24.67 -20.72 -10.49
CA GLU A 309 23.34 -21.28 -10.73
C GLU A 309 22.28 -20.16 -10.80
N HIS A 310 22.39 -19.15 -9.94
CA HIS A 310 21.50 -18.00 -9.98
C HIS A 310 21.71 -17.14 -11.22
N ARG A 311 22.95 -16.87 -11.64
CA ARG A 311 23.24 -16.14 -12.88
C ARG A 311 22.59 -16.84 -14.07
N ARG A 312 22.72 -18.17 -14.16
CA ARG A 312 22.07 -18.99 -15.18
C ARG A 312 20.54 -18.85 -15.17
N LYS A 313 19.89 -18.98 -14.00
CA LYS A 313 18.43 -18.81 -13.86
C LYS A 313 17.96 -17.40 -14.25
N VAL A 314 18.74 -16.36 -13.93
CA VAL A 314 18.45 -14.98 -14.30
C VAL A 314 18.54 -14.78 -15.81
N GLU A 315 19.57 -15.33 -16.46
CA GLU A 315 19.74 -15.29 -17.93
C GLU A 315 18.61 -16.04 -18.64
N GLU A 316 18.27 -17.25 -18.20
CA GLU A 316 17.14 -18.03 -18.73
C GLU A 316 15.82 -17.26 -18.61
N SER A 317 15.57 -16.61 -17.48
CA SER A 317 14.39 -15.76 -17.28
C SER A 317 14.37 -14.56 -18.24
N LYS A 318 15.52 -13.92 -18.48
CA LYS A 318 15.65 -12.82 -19.45
C LYS A 318 15.37 -13.30 -20.87
N GLU A 319 15.90 -14.45 -21.27
CA GLU A 319 15.63 -15.04 -22.58
C GLU A 319 14.16 -15.40 -22.77
N ARG A 320 13.54 -16.04 -21.78
CA ARG A 320 12.10 -16.36 -21.82
C ARG A 320 11.24 -15.10 -22.00
N ARG A 321 11.61 -13.99 -21.36
CA ARG A 321 10.95 -12.68 -21.56
C ARG A 321 11.18 -12.14 -22.97
N ARG A 322 12.41 -12.19 -23.49
CA ARG A 322 12.73 -11.77 -24.87
C ARG A 322 11.91 -12.57 -25.89
N ARG A 323 11.83 -13.90 -25.74
CA ARG A 323 11.00 -14.78 -26.60
C ARG A 323 9.52 -14.39 -26.54
N LYS A 324 8.97 -14.15 -25.34
CA LYS A 324 7.57 -13.73 -25.17
C LYS A 324 7.27 -12.37 -25.82
N ILE A 325 8.20 -11.42 -25.73
CA ILE A 325 8.06 -10.11 -26.39
C ILE A 325 8.11 -10.28 -27.91
N LYS A 326 9.04 -11.08 -28.43
CA LYS A 326 9.14 -11.38 -29.86
C LYS A 326 7.87 -12.06 -30.39
N SER A 327 7.33 -13.04 -29.65
CA SER A 327 6.09 -13.73 -30.04
C SER A 327 4.87 -12.81 -30.01
N TYR A 328 4.81 -11.85 -29.08
CA TYR A 328 3.74 -10.85 -29.06
C TYR A 328 3.86 -9.91 -30.26
N LYS A 329 5.07 -9.44 -30.58
CA LYS A 329 5.29 -8.54 -31.71
C LYS A 329 4.89 -9.18 -33.05
N PHE A 330 5.13 -10.48 -33.22
CA PHE A 330 4.77 -11.22 -34.43
C PHE A 330 3.27 -11.57 -34.55
N ARG A 331 2.47 -11.35 -33.50
CA ARG A 331 1.03 -11.67 -33.49
C ARG A 331 0.16 -10.44 -33.86
N TYR A 332 0.77 -9.28 -34.07
CA TYR A 332 0.14 -8.00 -34.40
C TYR A 332 0.65 -7.40 -35.72
N TYR A 333 1.44 -8.17 -36.48
CA TYR A 333 1.70 -8.01 -37.91
C TYR A 333 1.19 -9.26 -38.60
#